data_AF-A0A834IM47-F1
#
_entry.id   AF-A0A834IM47-F1
#
_cell.length_a   1.000
_cell.length_b   1.000
_cell.length_c   1.000
_cell.angle_alpha   90.00
_cell.angle_beta   90.00
_cell.angle_gamma   90.00
#
_symmetry.space_group_name_H-M   'P 1'
#
loop_
_entity.id
_entity.type
_entity.pdbx_description
1 polymer ?
#
loop_
_entity_poly.entity_id
_entity_poly.type
_entity_poly.pdbx_seq_one_letter_code
_entity_poly.pdbx_strand_id
1 'polypeptide(L)'
;MYAMHISLALVVCLATTYAVRTPLCPLDNSVELYYPANDCSQFWQCSNGVPVLQDCPEDTLFDSDLNVCSYSENVVCPTPKPPTTTRRPRPTRRPRPTRRPRQQ
;
A
#
# COMPACT_ATOMS: atom_id res chain seq x y z
N MET A 1 44.02 -15.09 -6.79
CA MET A 1 42.81 -15.52 -7.51
C MET A 1 41.65 -15.92 -6.57
N TYR A 2 41.88 -16.50 -5.38
CA TYR A 2 40.81 -16.84 -4.41
C TYR A 2 40.07 -15.65 -3.78
N ALA A 3 40.72 -14.50 -3.61
CA ALA A 3 40.11 -13.31 -2.98
C ALA A 3 38.97 -12.68 -3.81
N MET A 4 39.01 -12.80 -5.14
CA MET A 4 37.94 -12.31 -6.03
C MET A 4 36.67 -13.17 -5.94
N HIS A 5 36.80 -14.47 -5.64
CA HIS A 5 35.66 -15.38 -5.47
C HIS A 5 34.96 -15.21 -4.11
N ILE A 6 35.70 -14.90 -3.03
CA ILE A 6 35.15 -14.72 -1.67
C ILE A 6 34.25 -13.47 -1.60
N SER A 7 34.66 -12.37 -2.24
CA SER A 7 33.85 -11.14 -2.32
C SER A 7 32.59 -11.35 -3.15
N LEU A 8 32.68 -12.09 -4.27
CA LEU A 8 31.53 -12.38 -5.12
C LEU A 8 30.49 -13.24 -4.39
N ALA A 9 30.92 -14.25 -3.61
CA ALA A 9 30.03 -15.13 -2.86
C ALA A 9 29.25 -14.40 -1.76
N LEU A 10 29.87 -13.45 -1.04
CA LEU A 10 29.19 -12.63 -0.02
C LEU A 10 28.18 -11.66 -0.65
N VAL A 11 28.53 -11.02 -1.77
CA VAL A 11 27.62 -10.14 -2.52
C VAL A 11 26.46 -10.94 -3.10
N VAL A 12 26.70 -12.14 -3.63
CA VAL A 12 25.66 -13.04 -4.12
C VAL A 12 24.77 -13.54 -2.98
N CYS A 13 25.30 -13.93 -1.82
CA CYS A 13 24.49 -14.31 -0.65
C CYS A 13 23.63 -13.14 -0.14
N LEU A 14 24.16 -11.91 -0.09
CA LEU A 14 23.38 -10.72 0.28
C LEU A 14 22.41 -10.27 -0.82
N ALA A 15 22.57 -10.69 -2.08
CA ALA A 15 21.59 -10.44 -3.14
C ALA A 15 20.55 -11.57 -3.26
N THR A 16 20.88 -12.79 -2.83
CA THR A 16 20.04 -14.00 -2.97
C THR A 16 19.25 -14.37 -1.71
N THR A 17 19.69 -13.93 -0.52
CA THR A 17 18.93 -14.09 0.74
C THR A 17 17.81 -13.06 0.88
N TYR A 18 17.94 -11.91 0.22
CA TYR A 18 16.88 -10.94 0.08
C TYR A 18 16.03 -11.38 -1.11
N ALA A 19 15.13 -12.33 -0.88
CA ALA A 19 14.08 -12.63 -1.84
C ALA A 19 13.24 -11.36 -2.02
N VAL A 20 13.62 -10.50 -2.97
CA VAL A 20 12.89 -9.29 -3.30
C VAL A 20 11.57 -9.73 -3.89
N ARG A 21 10.50 -9.69 -3.08
CA ARG A 21 9.12 -10.03 -3.48
C ARG A 21 8.50 -8.91 -4.32
N THR A 22 9.21 -8.44 -5.33
CA THR A 22 8.65 -7.50 -6.32
C THR A 22 8.00 -8.30 -7.44
N PRO A 23 6.75 -7.97 -7.82
CA PRO A 23 6.11 -8.61 -8.96
C PRO A 23 6.83 -8.25 -10.26
N LEU A 24 6.83 -9.19 -11.21
CA LEU A 24 7.33 -8.96 -12.56
C LEU A 24 6.23 -8.30 -13.40
N CYS A 25 6.46 -7.07 -13.85
CA CYS A 25 5.54 -6.36 -14.73
C CYS A 25 5.89 -6.61 -16.21
N PRO A 26 4.91 -6.89 -17.08
CA PRO A 26 5.13 -6.94 -18.52
C PRO A 26 5.47 -5.55 -19.08
N LEU A 27 6.39 -5.50 -20.05
CA LEU A 27 6.75 -4.26 -20.77
C LEU A 27 5.67 -3.82 -21.75
N ASP A 28 4.87 -4.76 -22.21
CA ASP A 28 3.70 -4.49 -23.04
C ASP A 28 2.64 -3.87 -22.13
N ASN A 29 2.54 -2.54 -22.16
CA ASN A 29 1.57 -1.73 -21.40
C ASN A 29 0.12 -1.90 -21.88
N SER A 30 -0.17 -3.04 -22.53
CA SER A 30 -1.47 -3.41 -23.06
C SER A 30 -2.48 -3.81 -21.98
N VAL A 31 -2.01 -4.11 -20.76
CA VAL A 31 -2.86 -4.48 -19.63
C VAL A 31 -2.45 -3.72 -18.38
N GLU A 32 -3.42 -3.11 -17.71
CA GLU A 32 -3.22 -2.53 -16.39
C GLU A 32 -3.29 -3.64 -15.33
N LEU A 33 -2.16 -3.88 -14.66
CA LEU A 33 -1.98 -4.97 -13.72
C LEU A 33 -1.70 -4.43 -12.32
N TYR A 34 -2.33 -5.07 -11.34
CA TYR A 34 -2.18 -4.77 -9.93
C TYR A 34 -1.82 -6.05 -9.17
N TYR A 35 -0.94 -5.94 -8.19
CA TYR A 35 -0.55 -7.05 -7.32
C TYR A 35 -0.67 -6.67 -5.85
N PRO A 36 -1.09 -7.59 -4.98
CA PRO A 36 -1.12 -7.33 -3.55
C PRO A 36 0.30 -7.11 -3.02
N ALA A 37 0.48 -6.10 -2.17
CA ALA A 37 1.71 -5.91 -1.43
C ALA A 37 1.72 -6.75 -0.15
N ASN A 38 2.85 -6.75 0.55
CA ASN A 38 2.98 -7.43 1.83
C ASN A 38 2.14 -6.73 2.92
N ASP A 39 2.01 -5.40 2.83
CA ASP A 39 1.09 -4.58 3.60
C ASP A 39 -0.21 -4.38 2.79
N CYS A 40 -1.35 -4.84 3.30
CA CYS A 40 -2.61 -4.76 2.55
C CYS A 40 -3.14 -3.33 2.37
N SER A 41 -2.63 -2.35 3.11
CA SER A 41 -2.91 -0.94 2.81
C SER A 41 -2.11 -0.43 1.61
N GLN A 42 -1.33 -1.29 0.97
CA GLN A 42 -0.52 -1.00 -0.19
C GLN A 42 -0.75 -2.04 -1.29
N PHE A 43 -0.45 -1.65 -2.52
CA PHE A 43 -0.51 -2.51 -3.69
C PHE A 43 0.55 -2.10 -4.71
N TRP A 44 0.97 -3.04 -5.55
CA TRP A 44 1.86 -2.76 -6.66
C TRP A 44 1.04 -2.50 -7.92
N GLN A 45 1.25 -1.34 -8.55
CA GLN A 45 0.71 -1.02 -9.87
C GLN A 45 1.82 -1.13 -10.91
N CYS A 46 1.58 -1.86 -11.99
CA CYS A 46 2.51 -1.89 -13.11
C CYS A 46 2.36 -0.65 -13.99
N SER A 47 3.45 0.09 -14.20
CA SER A 47 3.52 1.21 -15.13
C SER A 47 4.76 1.08 -16.01
N ASN A 48 4.57 0.96 -17.34
CA ASN A 48 5.65 0.81 -18.33
C ASN A 48 6.68 -0.28 -17.99
N GLY A 49 6.22 -1.46 -17.54
CA GLY A 49 7.10 -2.56 -17.13
C GLY A 49 7.76 -2.40 -15.77
N VAL A 50 7.41 -1.35 -15.01
CA VAL A 50 7.95 -1.08 -13.68
C VAL A 50 6.85 -1.25 -12.62
N PRO A 51 7.06 -2.10 -11.58
CA PRO A 51 6.16 -2.16 -10.45
C PRO A 51 6.34 -0.93 -9.55
N VAL A 52 5.26 -0.20 -9.31
CA VAL A 52 5.23 0.97 -8.43
C VAL A 52 4.36 0.66 -7.22
N LEU A 53 4.92 0.82 -6.02
CA LEU A 53 4.15 0.65 -4.78
C LEU A 53 3.24 1.86 -4.56
N GLN A 54 1.97 1.61 -4.31
CA GLN A 54 0.94 2.61 -4.06
C GLN A 54 0.23 2.33 -2.75
N ASP A 55 -0.13 3.38 -2.03
CA ASP A 55 -0.92 3.31 -0.80
C ASP A 55 -2.41 3.45 -1.10
N CYS A 56 -3.24 2.66 -0.42
CA CYS A 56 -4.69 2.80 -0.43
C CYS A 56 -5.14 4.01 0.43
N PRO A 57 -6.15 4.77 -0.01
CA PRO A 57 -6.66 5.92 0.74
C PRO A 57 -7.51 5.50 1.96
N GLU A 58 -7.69 6.40 2.93
CA GLU A 58 -8.68 6.28 4.04
C GLU A 58 -8.68 4.94 4.82
N ASP A 59 -7.50 4.43 5.20
CA ASP A 59 -7.37 3.16 5.94
C ASP A 59 -8.05 1.95 5.24
N THR A 60 -8.19 2.00 3.91
CA THR A 60 -8.71 0.89 3.10
C THR A 60 -7.60 -0.12 2.74
N LEU A 61 -8.01 -1.31 2.36
CA LEU A 61 -7.14 -2.43 1.99
C LEU A 61 -7.33 -2.80 0.52
N PHE A 62 -6.26 -3.20 -0.15
CA PHE A 62 -6.31 -3.62 -1.54
C PHE A 62 -7.04 -4.97 -1.69
N ASP A 63 -8.12 -4.96 -2.45
CA ASP A 63 -8.88 -6.12 -2.89
C ASP A 63 -8.28 -6.62 -4.21
N SER A 64 -7.60 -7.77 -4.17
CA SER A 64 -6.99 -8.38 -5.36
C SER A 64 -7.98 -9.00 -6.33
N ASP A 65 -9.22 -9.26 -5.90
CA ASP A 65 -10.26 -9.84 -6.77
C ASP A 65 -10.90 -8.75 -7.63
N LEU A 66 -11.06 -7.56 -7.06
CA LEU A 66 -11.65 -6.40 -7.73
C LEU A 66 -10.60 -5.39 -8.25
N ASN A 67 -9.33 -5.55 -7.90
CA ASN A 67 -8.24 -4.60 -8.16
C ASN A 67 -8.54 -3.17 -7.66
N VAL A 68 -9.20 -3.04 -6.50
CA VAL A 68 -9.56 -1.74 -5.91
C VAL A 68 -9.27 -1.73 -4.42
N CYS A 69 -9.09 -0.54 -3.85
CA CYS A 69 -9.03 -0.39 -2.40
C CYS A 69 -10.45 -0.42 -1.81
N SER A 70 -10.70 -1.35 -0.89
CA SER A 70 -11.98 -1.59 -0.23
C SER A 70 -11.81 -1.68 1.28
N TYR A 71 -12.91 -1.58 2.03
CA TYR A 71 -12.85 -1.67 3.49
C TYR A 71 -12.46 -3.08 3.94
N SER A 72 -11.80 -3.16 5.10
CA SER A 72 -11.33 -4.43 5.70
C SER A 72 -12.42 -5.48 5.90
N GLU A 73 -13.69 -5.08 5.95
CA GLU A 73 -14.85 -5.98 6.05
C GLU A 73 -15.05 -6.83 4.79
N ASN A 74 -14.56 -6.35 3.64
CA ASN A 74 -14.75 -6.98 2.33
C ASN A 74 -13.49 -7.65 1.80
N VAL A 75 -12.33 -7.48 2.45
CA VAL A 75 -11.02 -7.91 1.95
C VAL A 75 -10.39 -8.94 2.88
N VAL A 76 -10.01 -10.10 2.32
CA VAL A 76 -9.26 -11.13 3.05
C VAL A 76 -7.77 -10.83 2.98
N CYS A 77 -7.26 -10.10 3.98
CA CYS A 77 -5.85 -9.77 4.08
C CYS A 77 -5.07 -10.82 4.90
N PRO A 78 -3.94 -11.36 4.39
CA PRO A 78 -3.15 -12.37 5.10
C PRO A 78 -2.38 -11.82 6.31
N THR A 79 -2.16 -10.51 6.38
CA THR A 79 -1.55 -9.84 7.54
C THR A 79 -2.60 -9.00 8.26
N PRO A 80 -3.13 -9.43 9.41
CA PRO A 80 -4.00 -8.57 10.20
C PRO A 80 -3.18 -7.35 10.64
N LYS A 81 -3.39 -6.19 9.99
CA LYS A 81 -3.08 -4.92 10.64
C LYS A 81 -3.88 -4.93 11.94
N PRO A 82 -3.27 -4.61 13.10
CA PRO A 82 -4.06 -4.32 14.29
C PRO A 82 -5.15 -3.32 13.85
N PRO A 83 -6.43 -3.55 14.20
CA PRO A 83 -7.46 -2.59 13.84
C PRO A 83 -7.01 -1.25 14.42
N THR A 84 -6.63 -0.32 13.55
CA THR A 84 -6.48 1.07 13.95
C THR A 84 -7.89 1.54 14.19
N THR A 85 -8.41 1.27 15.39
CA THR A 85 -9.64 1.85 15.90
C THR A 85 -9.34 3.33 16.14
N THR A 86 -9.14 4.08 15.05
CA THR A 86 -9.37 5.51 15.05
C THR A 86 -10.85 5.62 15.35
N ARG A 87 -11.16 5.78 16.64
CA ARG A 87 -12.47 6.15 17.12
C ARG A 87 -12.82 7.43 16.38
N ARG A 88 -13.48 7.30 15.23
CA ARG A 88 -13.92 8.43 14.42
C ARG A 88 -14.57 9.39 15.39
N PRO A 89 -14.02 10.59 15.64
CA PRO A 89 -14.72 11.55 16.45
C PRO A 89 -16.06 11.74 15.76
N ARG A 90 -17.13 11.36 16.44
CA ARG A 90 -18.50 11.61 15.99
C ARG A 90 -18.51 13.06 15.47
N PRO A 91 -18.91 13.33 14.22
CA PRO A 91 -18.86 14.68 13.69
C PRO A 91 -19.62 15.59 14.65
N THR A 92 -18.88 16.43 15.38
CA THR A 92 -19.46 17.40 16.30
C THR A 92 -20.22 18.38 15.43
N ARG A 93 -21.55 18.27 15.46
CA ARG A 93 -22.47 19.14 14.74
C ARG A 93 -22.02 20.58 15.00
N ARG A 94 -21.54 21.27 13.95
CA ARG A 94 -21.04 22.64 14.02
C ARG A 94 -22.11 23.51 14.72
N PRO A 95 -21.79 24.23 15.81
CA PRO A 95 -22.74 25.14 16.43
C PRO A 95 -23.19 26.16 15.40
N ARG A 96 -24.51 26.37 15.31
CA ARG A 96 -25.11 27.39 14.45
C ARG A 96 -24.51 28.76 14.80
N PRO A 97 -24.12 29.61 13.83
CA PRO A 97 -23.56 30.92 14.15
C PRO A 97 -24.61 31.76 14.87
N THR A 98 -24.36 32.11 16.13
CA THR A 98 -25.20 33.06 16.87
C THR A 98 -24.96 34.45 16.29
N ARG A 99 -25.94 35.01 15.57
CA ARG A 99 -25.91 36.40 15.10
C ARG A 99 -25.77 37.31 16.32
N ARG A 100 -24.66 38.05 16.40
CA ARG A 100 -24.43 39.09 17.41
C ARG A 100 -25.38 40.27 17.10
N PRO A 101 -26.19 40.76 18.06
CA PRO A 101 -26.94 41.99 17.87
C PRO A 101 -25.96 43.14 17.69
N ARG A 102 -26.15 43.94 16.63
CA ARG A 102 -25.46 45.20 16.41
C ARG A 102 -25.93 46.15 17.52
N GLN A 103 -25.07 46.53 18.45
CA GLN A 103 -25.35 47.67 19.32
C GLN A 103 -25.16 48.94 18.49
N GLN A 104 -26.23 49.72 18.42
CA GLN A 104 -26.30 51.06 17.87
C GLN A 104 -27.03 51.92 18.89
#